data_AF-A0A5C4RT10-F1
#
_entry.id   AF-A0A5C4RT10-F1
#
_cell.length_a   1.000
_cell.length_b   1.000
_cell.length_c   1.000
_cell.angle_alpha   90.00
_cell.angle_beta   90.00
_cell.angle_gamma   90.00
#
_symmetry.space_group_name_H-M   'P 1'
#
loop_
_entity.id
_entity.type
_entity.pdbx_description
1 polymer ?
#
loop_
_entity_poly.entity_id
_entity_poly.type
_entity_poly.pdbx_seq_one_letter_code
_entity_poly.pdbx_strand_id
1 'polypeptide(L)'
;MSCTVGIELERSITTSLDTREVYSLLADVARSGSFFPKVERLEGRGNGVWHWVMEKIAIGDHVLQQTFYTCRYASAPEQLTVTWKPCSEDGDNAIVEGSWHITTEDGK
;
A
#
# COMPACT_ATOMS: atom_id res chain seq x y z
N MET A 1 -14.15 -2.58 -23.41
CA MET A 1 -15.05 -2.48 -22.24
C MET A 1 -14.15 -2.33 -21.02
N SER A 2 -14.14 -1.16 -20.39
CA SER A 2 -13.46 -0.94 -19.11
C SER A 2 -14.48 -1.16 -17.99
N CYS A 3 -14.14 -2.00 -17.01
CA CYS A 3 -14.95 -2.20 -15.81
C CYS A 3 -14.21 -1.55 -14.64
N THR A 4 -14.88 -0.63 -13.95
CA THR A 4 -14.36 0.00 -12.73
C THR A 4 -14.96 -0.72 -11.53
N VAL A 5 -14.11 -1.19 -10.62
CA VAL A 5 -14.52 -1.86 -9.39
C VAL A 5 -14.18 -0.95 -8.21
N GLY A 6 -15.19 -0.60 -7.41
CA GLY A 6 -15.00 0.14 -6.16
C GLY A 6 -14.81 -0.84 -5.00
N ILE A 7 -13.76 -0.64 -4.21
CA ILE A 7 -13.44 -1.46 -3.04
C ILE A 7 -13.14 -0.52 -1.87
N GLU A 8 -13.81 -0.73 -0.75
CA GLU A 8 -13.53 -0.09 0.53
C GLU A 8 -13.36 -1.17 1.59
N LEU A 9 -12.28 -1.10 2.37
CA LEU A 9 -11.95 -2.12 3.35
C LEU A 9 -11.24 -1.50 4.56
N GLU A 10 -11.64 -1.93 5.75
CA GLU A 10 -10.94 -1.68 7.00
C GLU A 10 -10.49 -3.02 7.61
N ARG A 11 -9.26 -3.05 8.15
CA ARG A 11 -8.67 -4.23 8.80
C ARG A 11 -7.89 -3.80 10.04
N SER A 12 -7.99 -4.61 11.09
CA SER A 12 -7.23 -4.43 12.33
C SER A 12 -6.37 -5.65 12.61
N ILE A 13 -5.15 -5.43 13.08
CA ILE A 13 -4.17 -6.48 13.41
C ILE A 13 -3.52 -6.11 14.74
N THR A 14 -3.54 -7.03 15.70
CA THR A 14 -2.82 -6.89 16.97
C THR A 14 -1.49 -7.63 16.90
N THR A 15 -0.42 -7.03 17.42
CA THR A 15 0.91 -7.64 17.49
C THR A 15 1.52 -7.40 18.86
N SER A 16 2.49 -8.22 19.26
CA SER A 16 3.22 -8.07 20.52
C SER A 16 4.38 -7.08 20.45
N LEU A 17 4.56 -6.38 19.33
CA LEU A 17 5.67 -5.44 19.12
C LEU A 17 5.32 -4.06 19.66
N ASP A 18 6.35 -3.28 19.98
CA ASP A 18 6.18 -1.89 20.38
C ASP A 18 5.63 -1.03 19.24
N THR A 19 4.82 -0.01 19.55
CA THR A 19 4.20 0.86 18.55
C THR A 19 5.23 1.55 17.66
N ARG A 20 6.41 1.88 18.20
CA ARG A 20 7.51 2.48 17.43
C ARG A 20 8.12 1.50 16.43
N GLU A 21 8.25 0.23 16.81
CA GLU A 21 8.77 -0.80 15.91
C GLU A 21 7.79 -1.07 14.76
N VAL A 22 6.51 -1.19 15.08
CA VAL A 22 5.44 -1.33 14.08
C VAL A 22 5.42 -0.11 13.16
N TYR A 23 5.45 1.10 13.72
CA TYR A 23 5.51 2.34 12.95
C TYR A 23 6.72 2.37 12.02
N SER A 24 7.91 2.05 12.53
CA SER A 24 9.13 2.06 11.73
C SER A 24 9.06 1.08 10.57
N LEU A 25 8.42 -0.08 10.74
CA LEU A 25 8.20 -1.03 9.64
C LEU A 25 7.21 -0.48 8.62
N LEU A 26 6.05 0.04 9.06
CA LEU A 26 4.99 0.49 8.15
C LEU A 26 5.34 1.79 7.42
N ALA A 27 6.17 2.65 8.02
CA ALA A 27 6.68 3.87 7.38
C ALA A 27 7.78 3.58 6.33
N ASP A 28 8.47 2.44 6.43
CA ASP A 28 9.39 1.95 5.40
C ASP A 28 8.59 1.19 4.33
N VAL A 29 8.17 1.90 3.29
CA VAL A 29 7.29 1.35 2.24
C VAL A 29 7.96 0.20 1.48
N ALA A 30 9.26 0.24 1.23
CA ALA A 30 9.97 -0.87 0.58
C ALA A 30 9.92 -2.13 1.43
N ARG A 31 10.27 -1.99 2.72
CA ARG A 31 10.29 -3.12 3.64
C ARG A 31 8.87 -3.65 3.89
N SER A 32 7.92 -2.77 4.20
CA SER A 32 6.51 -3.13 4.40
C SER A 32 5.92 -3.81 3.16
N GLY A 33 6.16 -3.24 1.97
CA GLY A 33 5.66 -3.77 0.70
C GLY A 33 6.23 -5.14 0.33
N SER A 34 7.42 -5.51 0.83
CA SER A 34 7.98 -6.84 0.61
C SER A 34 7.16 -7.98 1.26
N PHE A 35 6.32 -7.66 2.25
CA PHE A 35 5.40 -8.60 2.88
C PHE A 35 4.05 -8.69 2.15
N PHE A 36 3.78 -7.81 1.19
CA PHE A 36 2.53 -7.80 0.47
C PHE A 36 2.52 -8.90 -0.60
N PRO A 37 1.51 -9.78 -0.62
CA PRO A 37 1.49 -10.90 -1.56
C PRO A 37 1.26 -10.40 -3.00
N LYS A 38 1.82 -11.13 -3.97
CA LYS A 38 1.59 -10.92 -5.41
C LYS A 38 2.04 -9.56 -5.93
N VAL A 39 3.07 -8.97 -5.33
CA VAL A 39 3.76 -7.80 -5.88
C VAL A 39 4.81 -8.28 -6.87
N GLU A 40 4.65 -7.91 -8.14
CA GLU A 40 5.65 -8.16 -9.17
C GLU A 40 6.82 -7.17 -9.02
N ARG A 41 6.51 -5.91 -8.73
CA ARG A 41 7.52 -4.86 -8.54
C ARG A 41 7.00 -3.72 -7.67
N LEU A 42 7.90 -3.16 -6.84
CA LEU A 42 7.66 -1.96 -6.05
C LEU A 42 8.81 -0.98 -6.29
N GLU A 43 8.53 0.13 -6.98
CA GLU A 43 9.55 1.09 -7.41
C GLU A 43 9.42 2.42 -6.66
N GLY A 44 10.47 2.80 -5.94
CA GLY A 44 10.57 4.14 -5.37
C GLY A 44 10.93 5.17 -6.44
N ARG A 45 10.11 6.22 -6.59
CA ARG A 45 10.34 7.34 -7.52
C ARG A 45 10.92 8.58 -6.83
N GLY A 46 11.25 8.48 -5.54
CA GLY A 46 11.68 9.60 -4.69
C GLY A 46 10.50 10.40 -4.12
N ASN A 47 10.77 11.32 -3.18
CA ASN A 47 9.76 12.18 -2.54
C ASN A 47 8.53 11.45 -1.96
N GLY A 48 8.74 10.24 -1.43
CA GLY A 48 7.67 9.39 -0.90
C GLY A 48 6.73 8.82 -1.95
N VAL A 49 7.07 8.90 -3.24
CA VAL A 49 6.28 8.34 -4.34
C VAL A 49 6.73 6.91 -4.62
N TRP A 50 5.75 6.00 -4.69
CA TRP A 50 5.95 4.58 -4.93
C TRP A 50 4.99 4.08 -6.00
N HIS A 51 5.52 3.30 -6.94
CA HIS A 51 4.75 2.65 -7.98
C HIS A 51 4.66 1.15 -7.71
N TRP A 52 3.44 0.67 -7.56
CA TRP A 52 3.12 -0.72 -7.32
C TRP A 52 2.75 -1.38 -8.65
N VAL A 53 3.37 -2.52 -8.93
CA VAL A 53 2.99 -3.40 -10.04
C VAL A 53 2.66 -4.76 -9.44
N MET A 54 1.39 -5.14 -9.50
CA MET A 54 0.92 -6.43 -9.04
C MET A 54 1.17 -7.49 -10.13
N GLU A 55 1.31 -8.74 -9.71
CA GLU A 55 1.43 -9.87 -10.62
C GLU A 55 0.26 -9.94 -11.60
N LYS A 56 0.57 -10.35 -12.83
CA LYS A 56 -0.41 -10.60 -13.88
C LYS A 56 -1.25 -11.83 -13.56
N ILE A 57 -2.56 -11.68 -13.69
CA ILE A 57 -3.51 -12.80 -13.77
C ILE A 57 -3.73 -13.09 -15.25
N ALA A 58 -3.28 -14.26 -15.72
CA ALA A 58 -3.35 -14.67 -17.12
C ALA A 58 -3.86 -16.11 -17.29
N ILE A 59 -4.46 -16.40 -18.45
CA ILE A 59 -4.84 -17.75 -18.88
C ILE A 59 -4.28 -17.97 -20.28
N GLY A 60 -3.32 -18.91 -20.41
CA GLY A 60 -2.56 -19.08 -21.65
C GLY A 60 -1.80 -17.79 -22.01
N ASP A 61 -1.91 -17.35 -23.26
CA ASP A 61 -1.27 -16.12 -23.75
C ASP A 61 -2.08 -14.84 -23.45
N HIS A 62 -3.23 -14.96 -22.78
CA HIS A 62 -4.13 -13.82 -22.53
C HIS A 62 -3.96 -13.29 -21.10
N VAL A 63 -3.54 -12.03 -20.98
CA VAL A 63 -3.56 -11.30 -19.71
C VAL A 63 -4.99 -10.86 -19.42
N LEU A 64 -5.54 -11.32 -18.31
CA LEU A 64 -6.89 -10.96 -17.87
C LEU A 64 -6.89 -9.70 -17.01
N GLN A 65 -5.90 -9.57 -16.12
CA GLN A 65 -5.77 -8.42 -15.24
C GLN A 65 -4.31 -8.26 -14.81
N GLN A 66 -3.84 -7.01 -14.81
CA GLN A 66 -2.66 -6.60 -14.06
C GLN A 66 -3.02 -5.28 -13.41
N THR A 67 -2.71 -5.10 -12.14
CA THR A 67 -3.00 -3.85 -11.43
C THR A 67 -1.70 -3.09 -11.21
N PHE A 68 -1.66 -1.83 -11.59
CA PHE A 68 -0.55 -0.94 -11.28
C PHE A 68 -1.07 0.45 -10.94
N TYR A 69 -0.45 1.03 -9.92
CA TYR A 69 -0.86 2.31 -9.35
C TYR A 69 0.30 3.00 -8.65
N THR A 70 0.22 4.32 -8.59
CA THR A 70 1.23 5.18 -8.00
C THR A 70 0.62 5.96 -6.84
N CYS A 71 1.28 5.91 -5.68
CA CYS A 71 0.85 6.64 -4.50
C CYS A 71 1.99 7.46 -3.90
N ARG A 72 1.63 8.59 -3.30
CA ARG A 72 2.53 9.36 -2.44
C ARG A 72 2.21 9.05 -0.99
N TYR A 73 3.23 8.61 -0.27
CA TYR A 73 3.18 8.28 1.14
C TYR A 73 3.60 9.49 1.99
N ALA A 74 2.88 9.72 3.07
CA ALA A 74 3.20 10.68 4.11
C ALA A 74 3.18 9.99 5.47
N SER A 75 4.32 10.05 6.15
CA SER A 75 4.55 9.42 7.44
C SER A 75 4.50 10.48 8.54
N ALA A 76 3.67 10.30 9.57
CA ALA A 76 3.51 11.23 10.69
C ALA A 76 3.80 10.52 12.01
N PRO A 77 5.07 10.55 12.50
CA PRO A 77 5.49 9.76 13.66
C PRO A 77 4.79 10.18 14.95
N GLU A 78 4.59 11.48 15.14
CA GLU A 78 3.88 12.03 16.31
C GLU A 78 2.41 11.60 16.37
N GLN A 79 1.82 11.25 15.23
CA GLN A 79 0.43 10.78 15.14
C GLN A 79 0.35 9.25 15.02
N LEU A 80 1.49 8.57 14.92
CA LEU A 80 1.57 7.13 14.62
C LEU A 80 0.73 6.72 13.40
N THR A 81 0.76 7.56 12.36
CA THR A 81 0.05 7.31 11.09
C THR A 81 0.98 7.29 9.89
N VAL A 82 0.61 6.47 8.90
CA VAL A 82 1.20 6.47 7.57
C VAL A 82 0.05 6.53 6.58
N THR A 83 0.00 7.56 5.75
CA THR A 83 -1.09 7.77 4.79
C THR A 83 -0.55 7.69 3.37
N TRP A 84 -1.35 7.20 2.43
CA TRP A 84 -1.01 7.24 1.01
C TRP A 84 -2.17 7.76 0.19
N LYS A 85 -1.85 8.63 -0.77
CA LYS A 85 -2.82 9.23 -1.70
C LYS A 85 -2.42 8.93 -3.13
N PRO A 86 -3.38 8.76 -4.06
CA PRO A 86 -3.09 8.51 -5.45
C PRO A 86 -2.29 9.68 -6.04
N CYS A 87 -1.28 9.36 -6.84
CA CYS A 87 -0.66 10.33 -7.74
C CYS A 87 -1.42 10.27 -9.06
N SER A 88 -1.86 11.42 -9.57
CA SER A 88 -2.40 11.52 -10.92
C SER A 88 -1.25 11.48 -11.92
N GLU A 89 -0.71 10.29 -12.19
CA GLU A 89 0.27 10.07 -13.25
C GLU A 89 -0.39 9.34 -14.41
N ASP A 90 -0.08 9.77 -15.63
CA ASP A 90 -0.61 9.18 -16.85
C ASP A 90 -0.17 7.71 -16.95
N GLY A 91 -1.14 6.81 -17.09
CA GLY A 91 -0.89 5.40 -17.36
C GLY A 91 -1.12 4.45 -16.20
N ASP A 92 -1.54 4.89 -15.02
CA ASP A 92 -2.04 4.01 -13.95
C ASP A 92 -3.44 3.48 -14.27
N ASN A 93 -3.75 2.25 -13.85
CA ASN A 93 -5.06 1.62 -14.09
C ASN A 93 -5.89 1.38 -12.82
N ALA A 94 -5.37 1.82 -11.67
CA ALA A 94 -6.09 1.81 -10.39
C ALA A 94 -5.81 3.10 -9.60
N ILE A 95 -6.82 3.53 -8.84
CA ILE A 95 -6.72 4.66 -7.89
C ILE A 95 -6.76 4.04 -6.50
N VAL A 96 -5.69 4.24 -5.73
CA VAL A 96 -5.53 3.66 -4.39
C VAL A 96 -5.19 4.74 -3.38
N GLU A 97 -5.94 4.75 -2.29
CA GLU A 97 -5.67 5.55 -1.09
C GLU A 97 -5.88 4.71 0.16
N GLY A 98 -5.35 5.18 1.27
CA GLY A 98 -5.50 4.50 2.54
C GLY A 98 -4.56 5.05 3.61
N SER A 99 -4.62 4.40 4.76
CA SER A 99 -3.79 4.77 5.89
C SER A 99 -3.58 3.61 6.85
N TRP A 100 -2.44 3.63 7.53
CA TRP A 100 -2.21 2.91 8.77
C TRP A 100 -2.43 3.86 9.94
N HIS A 101 -3.18 3.39 10.93
CA HIS A 101 -3.31 4.00 12.26
C HIS A 101 -2.79 3.00 13.28
N ILE A 102 -1.77 3.39 14.04
CA ILE A 102 -1.13 2.51 15.02
C ILE A 102 -1.46 3.05 16.40
N THR A 103 -2.06 2.21 17.23
CA THR A 103 -2.42 2.53 18.62
C THR A 103 -1.84 1.48 19.54
N THR A 104 -1.56 1.87 20.78
CA THR A 104 -1.41 0.89 21.86
C THR A 104 -2.77 0.28 22.15
N GLU A 105 -2.81 -1.02 22.40
CA GLU A 105 -3.97 -1.58 23.09
C GLU A 105 -3.85 -1.06 24.53
N ASP A 106 -4.68 -0.09 24.91
CA ASP A 106 -4.70 0.42 26.29
C ASP A 106 -4.89 -0.78 27.21
N GLY A 107 -3.86 -1.02 28.02
CA GLY A 107 -3.80 -2.15 28.95
C GLY A 107 -5.06 -2.15 29.81
N LYS A 108 -5.77 -3.27 29.76
CA LYS A 108 -6.65 -3.67 30.85
C LYS A 108 -5.83 -4.00 32.08
#